data_AF-A0A6A3KYL3-F1
#
_entry.id   AF-A0A6A3KYL3-F1
#
_cell.length_a   1.000
_cell.length_b   1.000
_cell.length_c   1.000
_cell.angle_alpha   90.00
_cell.angle_beta   90.00
_cell.angle_gamma   90.00
#
_symmetry.space_group_name_H-M   'P 1'
#
loop_
_entity.id
_entity.type
_entity.pdbx_description
1 polymer ?
#
loop_
_entity_poly.entity_id
_entity_poly.type
_entity_poly.pdbx_seq_one_letter_code
_entity_poly.pdbx_strand_id
1 'polypeptide(L)'
;MPLLLRVFVFLSALFACSVVTGSASCNTTELLTALQPLRSDGNYRTCQVDANAASICVSSACKSLMTPLASLDLPVCQLALKGVVFNTAALRSISSTSCQQQQQQPQQDVSVALMLWTILRLMR
;
A
#
# COMPACT_ATOMS: atom_id res chain seq x y z
N MET A 1 41.80 -33.12 -24.86
CA MET A 1 40.73 -32.83 -23.88
C MET A 1 40.26 -31.39 -24.10
N PRO A 2 38.94 -31.15 -24.08
CA PRO A 2 38.26 -30.33 -25.08
C PRO A 2 37.96 -28.90 -24.61
N LEU A 3 38.02 -27.94 -25.52
CA LEU A 3 36.86 -27.13 -26.00
C LEU A 3 35.84 -26.54 -25.00
N LEU A 4 36.14 -26.39 -23.70
CA LEU A 4 35.18 -25.84 -22.72
C LEU A 4 35.42 -24.38 -22.31
N LEU A 5 36.44 -23.71 -22.85
CA LEU A 5 36.79 -22.35 -22.43
C LEU A 5 36.04 -21.22 -23.18
N ARG A 6 35.16 -21.56 -24.13
CA ARG A 6 34.44 -20.57 -24.97
C ARG A 6 32.96 -20.37 -24.63
N VAL A 7 32.43 -21.00 -23.59
CA VAL A 7 31.00 -20.92 -23.26
C VAL A 7 30.71 -19.97 -22.07
N PHE A 8 31.68 -19.64 -21.23
CA PHE A 8 31.43 -18.88 -20.01
C PHE A 8 31.31 -17.35 -20.15
N VAL A 9 31.56 -16.79 -21.34
CA VAL A 9 31.49 -15.33 -21.57
C VAL A 9 30.13 -14.87 -22.12
N PHE A 10 29.22 -15.80 -22.45
CA PHE A 10 27.87 -15.46 -22.94
C PHE A 10 26.75 -15.57 -21.89
N LEU A 11 27.07 -15.97 -20.66
CA LEU A 11 26.07 -16.15 -19.59
C LEU A 11 25.91 -14.91 -18.69
N SER A 12 26.30 -13.72 -19.18
CA SER A 12 26.08 -12.44 -18.49
C SER A 12 24.91 -11.64 -19.07
N ALA A 13 24.25 -12.15 -20.11
CA ALA A 13 23.14 -11.49 -20.82
C ALA A 13 21.74 -11.91 -20.33
N LEU A 14 21.63 -12.58 -19.18
CA LEU A 14 20.34 -12.86 -18.52
C LEU A 14 19.92 -11.72 -17.56
N PHE A 15 20.39 -10.50 -17.83
CA PHE A 15 19.87 -9.28 -17.25
C PHE A 15 18.72 -8.75 -18.12
N ALA A 16 17.54 -9.38 -18.04
CA ALA A 16 16.28 -8.75 -18.43
C ALA A 16 15.10 -9.60 -17.96
N CYS A 17 14.10 -8.93 -17.41
CA CYS A 17 12.83 -9.49 -16.97
C CYS A 17 12.91 -10.30 -15.68
N SER A 18 13.27 -9.62 -14.59
CA SER A 18 12.49 -9.82 -13.36
C SER A 18 11.02 -9.70 -13.77
N VAL A 19 10.33 -10.83 -13.82
CA VAL A 19 8.86 -10.84 -13.86
C VAL A 19 8.44 -10.05 -12.64
N VAL A 20 8.13 -8.76 -12.87
CA VAL A 20 7.22 -8.07 -11.98
C VAL A 20 5.96 -8.90 -12.10
N THR A 21 5.69 -9.70 -11.08
CA THR A 21 4.36 -10.29 -10.89
C THR A 21 3.46 -9.10 -10.60
N GLY A 22 3.10 -8.37 -11.67
CA GLY A 22 2.28 -7.19 -11.59
C GLY A 22 0.98 -7.64 -10.97
N SER A 23 0.71 -7.18 -9.74
CA SER A 23 -0.63 -7.33 -9.21
C SER A 23 -1.53 -6.62 -10.21
N ALA A 24 -2.67 -7.21 -10.58
CA ALA A 24 -3.59 -6.53 -11.47
C ALA A 24 -3.89 -5.13 -10.90
N SER A 25 -3.90 -4.11 -11.76
CA SER A 25 -4.23 -2.75 -11.34
C SER A 25 -5.63 -2.75 -10.72
N CYS A 26 -5.80 -2.08 -9.59
CA CYS A 26 -7.09 -2.05 -8.91
C CYS A 26 -8.20 -1.49 -9.81
N ASN A 27 -9.32 -2.20 -9.89
CA ASN A 27 -10.57 -1.62 -10.38
C ASN A 27 -11.06 -0.61 -9.32
N THR A 28 -10.98 0.67 -9.64
CA THR A 28 -11.33 1.74 -8.70
C THR A 28 -12.78 1.63 -8.23
N THR A 29 -13.72 1.22 -9.09
CA THR A 29 -15.14 1.11 -8.73
C THR A 29 -15.38 0.04 -7.68
N GLU A 30 -14.76 -1.12 -7.84
CA GLU A 30 -14.84 -2.22 -6.88
C GLU A 30 -14.17 -1.84 -5.55
N LEU A 31 -12.99 -1.20 -5.62
CA LEU A 31 -12.27 -0.73 -4.44
C LEU A 31 -13.04 0.36 -3.68
N LEU A 32 -13.66 1.32 -4.37
CA LEU A 32 -14.52 2.34 -3.75
C LEU A 32 -15.76 1.72 -3.09
N THR A 33 -16.33 0.69 -3.71
CA THR A 33 -17.48 -0.04 -3.18
C THR A 33 -17.10 -0.79 -1.91
N ALA A 34 -15.96 -1.49 -1.93
CA ALA A 34 -15.40 -2.12 -0.74
C ALA A 34 -15.21 -1.08 0.36
N LEU A 35 -14.57 0.07 0.07
CA LEU A 35 -14.28 1.14 1.05
C LEU A 35 -15.49 1.95 1.53
N GLN A 36 -16.69 1.73 0.98
CA GLN A 36 -17.92 2.46 1.33
C GLN A 36 -18.25 2.53 2.83
N PRO A 37 -18.16 1.44 3.64
CA PRO A 37 -18.52 1.52 5.05
C PRO A 37 -17.50 2.36 5.83
N LEU A 38 -16.25 2.41 5.38
CA LEU A 38 -15.23 3.29 5.96
C LEU A 38 -15.56 4.76 5.76
N ARG A 39 -16.13 5.11 4.59
CA ARG A 39 -16.57 6.47 4.26
C ARG A 39 -17.78 6.91 5.10
N SER A 40 -18.62 5.95 5.47
CA SER A 40 -19.81 6.20 6.31
C SER A 40 -19.47 6.31 7.80
N ASP A 41 -18.24 6.01 8.20
CA ASP A 41 -17.81 6.11 9.60
C ASP A 41 -17.73 7.56 10.06
N GLY A 42 -18.18 7.84 11.29
CA GLY A 42 -18.19 9.19 11.86
C GLY A 42 -16.78 9.81 11.98
N ASN A 43 -15.73 8.99 12.03
CA ASN A 43 -14.34 9.45 12.12
C ASN A 43 -13.72 9.75 10.76
N TYR A 44 -14.36 9.34 9.64
CA TYR A 44 -13.81 9.51 8.29
C TYR A 44 -13.44 10.96 7.98
N ARG A 45 -14.38 11.89 8.20
CA ARG A 45 -14.18 13.30 7.85
C ARG A 45 -13.06 13.94 8.67
N THR A 46 -13.03 13.66 9.97
CA THR A 46 -11.97 14.15 10.88
C THR A 46 -10.62 13.57 10.48
N CYS A 47 -10.55 12.26 10.24
CA CYS A 47 -9.32 11.63 9.79
C CYS A 47 -8.87 12.16 8.43
N GLN A 48 -9.77 12.48 7.49
CA GLN A 48 -9.39 13.06 6.20
C GLN A 48 -8.69 14.42 6.37
N VAL A 49 -9.18 15.25 7.30
CA VAL A 49 -8.57 16.55 7.62
C VAL A 49 -7.20 16.36 8.29
N ASP A 50 -7.12 15.50 9.30
CA ASP A 50 -5.87 15.19 10.02
C ASP A 50 -4.82 14.56 9.08
N ALA A 51 -5.26 13.67 8.20
CA ALA A 51 -4.41 13.04 7.20
C ALA A 51 -3.84 14.08 6.23
N ASN A 52 -4.61 15.10 5.85
CA ASN A 52 -4.12 16.20 5.03
C ASN A 52 -3.09 17.07 5.78
N ALA A 53 -3.17 17.15 7.11
CA ALA A 53 -2.19 17.80 7.97
C ALA A 53 -1.01 16.88 8.34
N ALA A 54 -0.89 15.71 7.72
CA ALA A 54 0.12 14.69 8.00
C ALA A 54 0.13 14.17 9.45
N SER A 55 -0.99 14.29 10.18
CA SER A 55 -1.13 13.92 11.60
C SER A 55 -1.83 12.57 11.82
N ILE A 56 -1.76 11.65 10.85
CA ILE A 56 -2.46 10.34 10.85
C ILE A 56 -2.17 9.52 12.10
N CYS A 57 -0.90 9.39 12.46
CA CYS A 57 -0.48 8.56 13.58
C CYS A 57 -0.67 9.22 14.96
N VAL A 58 -1.08 10.49 14.99
CA VAL A 58 -1.41 11.22 16.21
C VAL A 58 -2.93 11.32 16.38
N SER A 59 -3.67 11.40 15.27
CA SER A 59 -5.12 11.47 15.22
C SER A 59 -5.78 10.21 15.78
N SER A 60 -6.62 10.38 16.81
CA SER A 60 -7.49 9.34 17.32
C SER A 60 -8.52 8.90 16.29
N ALA A 61 -9.04 9.83 15.47
CA ALA A 61 -9.98 9.54 14.40
C ALA A 61 -9.37 8.60 13.36
N CYS A 62 -8.13 8.87 12.91
CA CYS A 62 -7.45 7.98 11.97
C CYS A 62 -7.11 6.62 12.58
N LYS A 63 -6.68 6.57 13.84
CA LYS A 63 -6.44 5.30 14.54
C LYS A 63 -7.71 4.46 14.63
N SER A 64 -8.86 5.08 14.93
CA SER A 64 -10.16 4.40 14.97
C SER A 64 -10.58 3.84 13.62
N LEU A 65 -10.12 4.42 12.50
CA LEU A 65 -10.41 3.91 11.15
C LEU A 65 -9.46 2.80 10.68
N MET A 66 -8.29 2.63 11.31
CA MET A 66 -7.33 1.60 10.89
C MET A 66 -7.87 0.18 11.10
N THR A 67 -8.51 -0.08 12.23
CA THR A 67 -9.12 -1.39 12.53
C THR A 67 -10.26 -1.76 11.57
N PRO A 68 -11.28 -0.91 11.34
CA PRO A 68 -12.31 -1.21 10.37
C PRO A 68 -11.71 -1.31 8.96
N LEU A 69 -10.71 -0.48 8.61
CA LEU A 69 -9.99 -0.58 7.33
C LEU A 69 -9.37 -1.97 7.12
N ALA A 70 -8.67 -2.49 8.12
CA ALA A 70 -8.03 -3.80 8.06
C ALA A 70 -9.05 -4.95 7.99
N SER A 71 -10.26 -4.72 8.49
CA SER A 71 -11.35 -5.70 8.55
C SER A 71 -12.19 -5.73 7.26
N LEU A 72 -11.99 -4.78 6.33
CA LEU A 72 -12.64 -4.84 5.03
C LEU A 72 -12.02 -5.90 4.14
N ASP A 73 -12.89 -6.62 3.42
CA ASP A 73 -12.47 -7.49 2.33
C ASP A 73 -12.11 -6.65 1.11
N LEU A 74 -10.90 -6.10 1.14
CA LEU A 74 -10.34 -5.32 0.04
C LEU A 74 -9.79 -6.27 -1.03
N PRO A 75 -10.09 -6.03 -2.33
CA PRO A 75 -9.54 -6.83 -3.42
C PRO A 75 -8.03 -6.71 -3.42
N VAL A 76 -7.31 -7.82 -3.68
CA VAL A 76 -5.84 -7.83 -3.71
C VAL A 76 -5.38 -7.33 -5.08
N CYS A 77 -4.94 -6.08 -5.14
CA CYS A 77 -4.61 -5.41 -6.39
C CYS A 77 -3.53 -4.33 -6.16
N GLN A 78 -2.87 -3.88 -7.23
CA GLN A 78 -1.94 -2.77 -7.17
C GLN A 78 -2.69 -1.45 -7.36
N LEU A 79 -2.67 -0.61 -6.31
CA LEU A 79 -3.16 0.75 -6.39
C LEU A 79 -1.98 1.67 -6.67
N ALA A 80 -2.07 2.41 -7.77
CA ALA A 80 -1.14 3.48 -8.12
C ALA A 80 -1.89 4.82 -8.11
N LEU A 81 -1.61 5.69 -7.14
CA LEU A 81 -2.28 6.98 -7.03
C LEU A 81 -1.27 8.06 -6.64
N LYS A 82 -1.14 9.09 -7.50
CA LYS A 82 -0.21 10.22 -7.32
C LYS A 82 1.24 9.81 -7.02
N GLY A 83 1.74 8.79 -7.72
CA GLY A 83 3.12 8.29 -7.58
C GLY A 83 3.34 7.35 -6.40
N VAL A 84 2.31 7.11 -5.57
CA VAL A 84 2.33 6.10 -4.51
C VAL A 84 1.78 4.80 -5.10
N VAL A 85 2.58 3.73 -5.06
CA VAL A 85 2.18 2.40 -5.55
C VAL A 85 2.29 1.41 -4.41
N PHE A 86 1.19 0.75 -4.08
CA PHE A 86 1.19 -0.32 -3.07
C PHE A 86 0.13 -1.37 -3.40
N ASN A 87 0.28 -2.56 -2.82
CA ASN A 87 -0.73 -3.60 -2.90
C ASN A 87 -1.75 -3.38 -1.77
N THR A 88 -3.04 -3.35 -2.11
CA THR A 88 -4.14 -3.17 -1.15
C THR A 88 -4.20 -4.24 -0.06
N ALA A 89 -3.61 -5.41 -0.25
CA ALA A 89 -3.46 -6.42 0.81
C ALA A 89 -2.66 -5.89 2.02
N ALA A 90 -1.70 -4.96 1.79
CA ALA A 90 -0.93 -4.34 2.86
C ALA A 90 -1.82 -3.50 3.81
N LEU A 91 -3.00 -3.08 3.36
CA LEU A 91 -3.96 -2.36 4.21
C LEU A 91 -4.55 -3.25 5.32
N ARG A 92 -4.61 -4.58 5.10
CA ARG A 92 -5.10 -5.52 6.12
C ARG A 92 -4.17 -5.66 7.30
N SER A 93 -2.88 -5.40 7.09
CA SER A 93 -1.88 -5.35 8.16
C SER A 93 -1.79 -3.98 8.85
N ILE A 94 -2.56 -2.97 8.40
CA ILE A 94 -2.55 -1.66 9.03
C ILE A 94 -3.30 -1.73 10.35
N SER A 95 -2.62 -1.31 11.40
CA SER A 95 -3.22 -1.15 12.72
C SER A 95 -2.61 0.07 13.41
N SER A 96 -3.18 0.47 14.54
CA SER A 96 -2.65 1.59 15.33
C SER A 96 -1.22 1.36 15.81
N THR A 97 -0.78 0.11 15.95
CA THR A 97 0.60 -0.26 16.30
C THR A 97 1.57 -0.07 15.12
N SER A 98 1.07 -0.11 13.88
CA SER A 98 1.87 0.19 12.68
C SER A 98 2.39 1.64 12.68
N CYS A 99 1.71 2.54 13.39
CA CYS A 99 2.21 3.90 13.64
C CYS A 99 3.42 3.96 14.59
N GLN A 100 3.60 2.96 15.46
CA GLN A 100 4.78 2.85 16.32
C GLN A 100 5.97 2.26 15.55
N GLN A 101 5.72 1.23 14.73
CA GLN A 101 6.74 0.58 13.91
C GLN A 101 7.30 1.49 12.79
N GLN A 102 6.54 2.51 12.38
CA GLN A 102 6.99 3.48 11.38
C GLN A 102 8.24 4.27 11.80
N GLN A 103 8.63 4.25 13.09
CA GLN A 103 9.88 4.85 13.57
C GLN A 103 11.11 3.93 13.44
N GLN A 104 10.95 2.62 13.22
CA GLN A 104 12.04 1.64 13.33
C GLN A 104 12.51 1.02 11.99
N GLN A 105 11.81 1.22 10.88
CA GLN A 105 12.20 0.64 9.58
C GLN A 105 12.25 1.70 8.47
N PRO A 106 13.45 2.19 8.09
CA PRO A 106 13.62 3.19 7.03
C PRO A 106 13.64 2.64 5.59
N GLN A 107 13.42 1.35 5.36
CA GLN A 107 13.62 0.75 4.02
C GLN A 107 12.36 0.09 3.46
N GLN A 108 11.83 0.73 2.40
CA GLN A 108 11.09 0.17 1.26
C GLN A 108 9.59 -0.15 1.35
N ASP A 109 8.94 -0.10 2.52
CA ASP A 109 7.47 -0.15 2.57
C ASP A 109 6.87 1.27 2.54
N VAL A 110 5.90 1.50 1.65
CA VAL A 110 5.12 2.75 1.64
C VAL A 110 4.60 2.99 3.05
N SER A 111 4.95 4.12 3.67
CA SER A 111 4.58 4.40 5.06
C SER A 111 3.09 4.18 5.28
N VAL A 112 2.69 3.57 6.40
CA VAL A 112 1.28 3.32 6.76
C VAL A 112 0.46 4.61 6.66
N ALA A 113 1.03 5.73 7.10
CA ALA A 113 0.46 7.05 6.91
C ALA A 113 0.20 7.38 5.42
N LEU A 114 1.16 7.13 4.52
CA LEU A 114 0.99 7.33 3.09
C LEU A 114 -0.10 6.40 2.50
N MET A 115 -0.11 5.12 2.88
CA MET A 115 -1.13 4.18 2.41
C MET A 115 -2.53 4.64 2.83
N LEU A 116 -2.71 4.94 4.12
CA LEU A 116 -3.99 5.42 4.65
C LEU A 116 -4.42 6.72 3.97
N TRP A 117 -3.51 7.68 3.84
CA TRP A 117 -3.78 8.95 3.16
C TRP A 117 -4.21 8.76 1.70
N THR A 118 -3.56 7.82 1.00
CA THR A 118 -3.86 7.51 -0.40
C THR A 118 -5.27 6.94 -0.53
N ILE A 119 -5.66 6.03 0.36
CA ILE A 119 -7.01 5.45 0.42
C ILE A 119 -8.07 6.49 0.79
N LEU A 120 -7.78 7.36 1.76
CA LEU A 120 -8.68 8.45 2.14
C LEU A 120 -8.91 9.42 0.98
N ARG A 121 -7.87 9.71 0.18
CA ARG A 121 -7.96 10.52 -1.03
C ARG A 121 -8.74 9.86 -2.16
N LEU A 122 -8.64 8.54 -2.30
CA LEU A 122 -9.40 7.81 -3.31
C LEU A 122 -10.92 7.93 -3.08
N MET A 123 -11.34 8.04 -1.82
CA MET A 123 -12.75 8.19 -1.43
C MET A 123 -13.25 9.64 -1.35
N ARG A 124 -12.38 10.63 -1.60
CA ARG A 124 -12.73 12.05 -1.54
C ARG A 124 -13.56 12.46 -2.75
#